data_AF-A0A954T2L6-F1
#
_entry.id   AF-A0A954T2L6-F1
#
_cell.length_a   1.000
_cell.length_b   1.000
_cell.length_c   1.000
_cell.angle_alpha   90.00
_cell.angle_beta   90.00
_cell.angle_gamma   90.00
#
_symmetry.space_group_name_H-M   'P 1'
#
loop_
_entity.id
_entity.type
_entity.pdbx_description
1 polymer ?
#
loop_
_entity_poly.entity_id
_entity_poly.type
_entity_poly.pdbx_seq_one_letter_code
_entity_poly.pdbx_strand_id
1 'polypeptide(L)'
;MNERIAAQHQELHQALEFFEASVESPFVPGEIERWIAAVELAWNRLLPTLNWLITVRHPDEFAEIRQEDQELIRRVQQMRQEDAAIDSAAVELEQRISLIETAISNIEPDEVQVRTTLENFVDDAIGLIIRIRKQELAVRTWLLEALNRDRGTVD
;
A
#
# COMPACT_ATOMS: atom_id res chain seq x y z
N MET A 1 16.28 6.82 16.85
CA MET A 1 15.86 6.90 15.42
C MET A 1 15.58 5.52 14.85
N ASN A 2 16.50 4.55 14.97
CA ASN A 2 16.32 3.18 14.45
C ASN A 2 15.11 2.42 15.03
N GLU A 3 14.78 2.58 16.31
CA GLU A 3 13.62 1.91 16.92
C GLU A 3 12.27 2.41 16.38
N ARG A 4 12.17 3.71 16.06
CA ARG A 4 10.95 4.31 15.51
C ARG A 4 10.66 3.80 14.09
N ILE A 5 11.71 3.70 13.26
CA ILE A 5 11.60 3.18 11.89
C ILE A 5 11.22 1.69 11.90
N ALA A 6 11.83 0.90 12.79
CA ALA A 6 11.49 -0.51 12.95
C ALA A 6 10.02 -0.71 13.39
N ALA A 7 9.55 0.09 14.35
CA ALA A 7 8.16 0.05 14.80
C ALA A 7 7.18 0.41 13.67
N GLN A 8 7.50 1.42 12.86
CA GLN A 8 6.65 1.85 11.74
C GLN A 8 6.62 0.83 10.60
N HIS A 9 7.75 0.19 10.30
CA HIS A 9 7.78 -0.91 9.33
C HIS A 9 6.93 -2.09 9.81
N GLN A 10 6.99 -2.41 11.10
CA GLN A 10 6.14 -3.43 11.69
C GLN A 10 4.65 -3.04 11.63
N GLU A 11 4.33 -1.78 11.91
CA GLU A 11 2.96 -1.25 11.83
C GLU A 11 2.40 -1.36 10.41
N LEU A 12 3.16 -0.94 9.38
CA LEU A 12 2.77 -1.10 7.99
C LEU A 12 2.55 -2.57 7.64
N HIS A 13 3.47 -3.44 8.03
CA HIS A 13 3.39 -4.86 7.73
C HIS A 13 2.12 -5.48 8.31
N GLN A 14 1.84 -5.21 9.59
CA GLN A 14 0.63 -5.67 10.26
C GLN A 14 -0.64 -5.10 9.64
N ALA A 15 -0.63 -3.82 9.22
CA ALA A 15 -1.78 -3.21 8.56
C ALA A 15 -2.04 -3.83 7.17
N LEU A 16 -0.98 -4.11 6.40
CA LEU A 16 -1.09 -4.80 5.11
C LEU A 16 -1.59 -6.24 5.27
N GLU A 17 -1.06 -6.99 6.24
CA GLU A 17 -1.52 -8.36 6.54
C GLU A 17 -2.99 -8.37 6.98
N PHE A 18 -3.39 -7.43 7.82
CA PHE A 18 -4.79 -7.31 8.25
C PHE A 18 -5.71 -6.97 7.08
N PHE A 19 -5.31 -6.05 6.21
CA PHE A 19 -6.06 -5.70 5.01
C PHE A 19 -6.15 -6.85 4.01
N GLU A 20 -5.04 -7.53 3.73
CA GLU A 20 -4.99 -8.72 2.87
C GLU A 20 -5.93 -9.82 3.39
N ALA A 21 -5.86 -10.15 4.69
CA ALA A 21 -6.73 -11.14 5.29
C ALA A 21 -8.22 -10.76 5.22
N SER A 22 -8.56 -9.47 5.34
CA SER A 22 -9.92 -8.98 5.21
C SER A 22 -10.45 -9.12 3.77
N VAL A 23 -9.66 -8.78 2.75
CA VAL A 23 -10.10 -8.88 1.34
C VAL A 23 -10.14 -10.31 0.83
N GLU A 24 -9.21 -11.18 1.27
CA GLU A 24 -9.18 -12.59 0.86
C GLU A 24 -10.17 -13.47 1.60
N SER A 25 -10.78 -12.97 2.69
CA SER A 25 -11.82 -13.70 3.40
C SER A 25 -12.97 -14.04 2.44
N PRO A 26 -13.34 -15.31 2.26
CA PRO A 26 -14.46 -15.69 1.39
C PRO A 26 -15.74 -15.01 1.85
N PHE A 27 -16.47 -14.39 0.92
CA PHE A 27 -17.81 -13.87 1.21
C PHE A 27 -18.88 -14.91 0.85
N VAL A 28 -19.79 -15.15 1.80
CA VAL A 28 -20.97 -16.00 1.61
C VAL A 28 -22.17 -15.09 1.30
N PRO A 29 -23.10 -15.48 0.41
CA PRO A 29 -24.35 -14.75 0.23
C PRO A 29 -25.03 -14.47 1.56
N GLY A 30 -25.42 -13.21 1.80
CA GLY A 30 -25.98 -12.74 3.07
C GLY A 30 -24.96 -12.20 4.08
N GLU A 31 -23.64 -12.33 3.84
CA GLU A 31 -22.59 -11.76 4.71
C GLU A 31 -21.81 -10.61 4.06
N ILE A 32 -22.21 -10.16 2.87
CA ILE A 32 -21.45 -9.18 2.09
C ILE A 32 -21.29 -7.85 2.85
N GLU A 33 -22.34 -7.36 3.51
CA GLU A 33 -22.26 -6.13 4.33
C GLU A 33 -21.19 -6.24 5.43
N ARG A 34 -21.14 -7.39 6.11
CA ARG A 34 -20.16 -7.65 7.17
C ARG A 34 -18.75 -7.74 6.60
N TRP A 35 -18.60 -8.37 5.43
CA TRP A 35 -17.32 -8.47 4.74
C TRP A 35 -16.80 -7.08 4.35
N ILE A 36 -17.64 -6.22 3.77
CA ILE A 36 -17.24 -4.84 3.43
C ILE A 36 -16.85 -4.05 4.66
N ALA A 37 -17.64 -4.12 5.74
CA ALA A 37 -17.29 -3.44 6.98
C ALA A 37 -15.93 -3.89 7.54
N ALA A 38 -15.56 -5.17 7.37
CA ALA A 38 -14.25 -5.66 7.75
C ALA A 38 -13.13 -5.12 6.84
N VAL A 39 -13.36 -5.07 5.52
CA VAL A 39 -12.45 -4.48 4.53
C VAL A 39 -12.24 -2.98 4.80
N GLU A 40 -13.31 -2.23 5.03
CA GLU A 40 -13.26 -0.80 5.34
C GLU A 40 -12.51 -0.54 6.65
N LEU A 41 -12.78 -1.32 7.70
CA LEU A 41 -12.04 -1.22 8.96
C LEU A 41 -10.54 -1.46 8.75
N ALA A 42 -10.17 -2.44 7.93
CA ALA A 42 -8.78 -2.74 7.64
C ALA A 42 -8.12 -1.66 6.78
N TRP A 43 -8.85 -1.12 5.79
CA TRP A 43 -8.42 0.00 4.97
C TRP A 43 -8.15 1.26 5.81
N ASN A 44 -9.06 1.61 6.72
CA ASN A 44 -8.94 2.74 7.63
C ASN A 44 -7.74 2.62 8.58
N ARG A 45 -7.22 1.40 8.81
CA ARG A 45 -5.97 1.18 9.56
C ARG A 45 -4.73 1.33 8.67
N LEU A 46 -4.80 0.86 7.42
CA LEU A 46 -3.68 0.90 6.48
C LEU A 46 -3.42 2.31 5.94
N LEU A 47 -4.47 3.04 5.57
CA LEU A 47 -4.38 4.30 4.84
C LEU A 47 -3.54 5.37 5.57
N PRO A 48 -3.70 5.62 6.88
CA PRO A 48 -2.86 6.60 7.59
C PRO A 48 -1.37 6.24 7.55
N THR A 49 -1.03 4.96 7.69
CA THR A 49 0.34 4.47 7.65
C THR A 49 0.93 4.62 6.25
N LEU A 50 0.16 4.25 5.22
CA LEU A 50 0.56 4.43 3.82
C LEU A 50 0.80 5.91 3.47
N ASN A 51 -0.12 6.79 3.86
CA ASN A 51 -0.01 8.22 3.61
C ASN A 51 1.23 8.82 4.27
N TRP A 52 1.52 8.43 5.52
CA TRP A 52 2.72 8.88 6.22
C TRP A 52 4.00 8.41 5.52
N LEU A 53 4.04 7.17 5.03
CA LEU A 53 5.20 6.63 4.30
C LEU A 53 5.50 7.44 3.04
N ILE A 54 4.48 7.63 2.19
CA ILE A 54 4.61 8.32 0.90
C ILE A 54 4.93 9.81 1.07
N THR A 55 4.34 10.47 2.07
CA THR A 55 4.43 11.94 2.20
C THR A 55 5.55 12.40 3.11
N VAL A 56 6.03 11.55 4.03
CA VAL A 56 7.05 11.93 5.02
C VAL A 56 8.30 11.08 4.87
N ARG A 57 8.19 9.76 5.02
CA ARG A 57 9.38 8.88 5.11
C ARG A 57 10.12 8.73 3.78
N HIS A 58 9.43 8.32 2.72
CA HIS A 58 10.05 8.10 1.42
C HIS A 58 10.73 9.38 0.89
N PRO A 59 10.15 10.58 0.98
CA PRO A 59 10.84 11.81 0.60
C PRO A 59 12.17 12.03 1.31
N ASP A 60 12.24 11.74 2.62
CA ASP A 60 13.46 11.84 3.42
C ASP A 60 14.50 10.79 2.96
N GLU A 61 14.09 9.52 2.82
CA GLU A 61 14.97 8.43 2.34
C GLU A 61 15.47 8.69 0.90
N PHE A 62 14.62 9.27 0.04
CA PHE A 62 15.00 9.69 -1.32
C PHE A 62 15.95 10.89 -1.33
N ALA A 63 15.89 11.76 -0.33
CA ALA A 63 16.85 12.85 -0.19
C ALA A 63 18.22 12.28 0.22
N GLU A 64 18.24 11.36 1.19
CA GLU A 64 19.43 10.66 1.64
C GLU A 64 20.11 9.89 0.49
N ILE A 65 19.37 9.04 -0.23
CA ILE A 65 19.90 8.30 -1.40
C ILE A 65 20.56 9.23 -2.42
N ARG A 66 19.97 10.40 -2.71
CA ARG A 66 20.51 11.37 -3.68
C ARG A 66 21.72 12.13 -3.17
N GLN A 67 21.85 12.32 -1.86
CA GLN A 67 23.01 12.97 -1.25
C GLN A 67 24.23 12.05 -1.30
N GLU A 68 24.02 10.77 -1.02
CA GLU A 68 25.07 9.76 -0.99
C GLU A 68 25.52 9.33 -2.40
N ASP A 69 24.60 9.21 -3.38
CA ASP A 69 24.95 8.77 -4.72
C ASP A 69 24.11 9.44 -5.84
N GLN A 70 24.76 10.33 -6.61
CA GLN A 70 24.14 11.02 -7.74
C GLN A 70 23.82 10.09 -8.93
N GLU A 71 24.47 8.93 -9.05
CA GLU A 71 24.15 7.96 -10.10
C GLU A 71 22.79 7.30 -9.87
N LEU A 72 22.28 7.32 -8.62
CA LEU A 72 20.98 6.76 -8.25
C LEU A 72 19.79 7.69 -8.51
N ILE A 73 20.01 8.90 -9.06
CA ILE A 73 18.93 9.87 -9.36
C ILE A 73 17.79 9.25 -10.18
N ARG A 74 18.13 8.44 -11.20
CA ARG A 74 17.11 7.77 -12.03
C ARG A 74 16.26 6.79 -11.23
N ARG A 75 16.85 6.08 -10.26
CA ARG A 75 16.12 5.14 -9.38
C ARG A 75 15.18 5.89 -8.45
N VAL A 76 15.64 7.01 -7.88
CA VAL A 76 14.80 7.86 -7.04
C VAL A 76 13.62 8.44 -7.83
N GLN A 77 13.82 8.83 -9.10
CA GLN A 77 12.72 9.27 -9.95
C GLN A 77 11.69 8.16 -10.20
N GLN A 78 12.14 6.92 -10.46
CA GLN A 78 11.26 5.75 -10.62
C GLN A 78 10.46 5.48 -9.34
N MET A 79 11.10 5.50 -8.17
CA MET A 79 10.43 5.27 -6.89
C MET A 79 9.39 6.35 -6.58
N ARG A 80 9.66 7.63 -6.90
CA ARG A 80 8.66 8.70 -6.76
C ARG A 80 7.45 8.53 -7.68
N GLN A 81 7.67 8.06 -8.90
CA GLN A 81 6.57 7.77 -9.83
C GLN A 81 5.73 6.61 -9.31
N GLU A 82 6.36 5.58 -8.73
CA GLU A 82 5.65 4.47 -8.11
C GLU A 82 4.85 4.92 -6.88
N ASP A 83 5.42 5.76 -6.00
CA ASP A 83 4.69 6.34 -4.85
C ASP A 83 3.44 7.10 -5.30
N ALA A 84 3.55 7.95 -6.34
CA ALA A 84 2.40 8.68 -6.89
C ALA A 84 1.34 7.74 -7.49
N ALA A 85 1.78 6.66 -8.14
CA ALA A 85 0.87 5.67 -8.71
C ALA A 85 0.25 4.74 -7.66
N ILE A 86 0.88 4.56 -6.50
CA ILE A 86 0.31 3.87 -5.32
C ILE A 86 -0.73 4.78 -4.66
N ASP A 87 -0.42 6.06 -4.46
CA ASP A 87 -1.34 7.05 -3.90
C ASP A 87 -2.63 7.17 -4.73
N SER A 88 -2.49 7.30 -6.06
CA SER A 88 -3.65 7.31 -6.98
C SER A 88 -4.50 6.04 -6.87
N ALA A 89 -3.86 4.87 -6.83
CA ALA A 89 -4.57 3.60 -6.71
C ALA A 89 -5.25 3.42 -5.34
N ALA A 90 -4.66 3.96 -4.27
CA ALA A 90 -5.26 3.97 -2.94
C ALA A 90 -6.54 4.82 -2.92
N VAL A 91 -6.52 6.01 -3.52
CA VAL A 91 -7.70 6.88 -3.67
C VAL A 91 -8.80 6.19 -4.48
N GLU A 92 -8.45 5.53 -5.58
CA GLU A 92 -9.41 4.78 -6.39
C GLU A 92 -10.03 3.60 -5.62
N LEU A 93 -9.23 2.88 -4.83
CA LEU A 93 -9.70 1.76 -4.03
C LEU A 93 -10.63 2.23 -2.91
N GLU A 94 -10.30 3.33 -2.23
CA GLU A 94 -11.15 3.96 -1.21
C GLU A 94 -12.53 4.34 -1.78
N GLN A 95 -12.56 4.97 -2.95
CA GLN A 95 -13.82 5.31 -3.63
C GLN A 95 -14.63 4.06 -3.97
N ARG A 96 -13.98 2.98 -4.39
CA ARG A 96 -14.66 1.70 -4.69
C ARG A 96 -15.27 1.07 -3.44
N ILE A 97 -14.60 1.14 -2.28
CA ILE A 97 -15.17 0.65 -1.01
C ILE A 97 -16.53 1.34 -0.75
N SER A 98 -16.56 2.67 -0.84
CA SER A 98 -17.79 3.46 -0.62
C SER A 98 -18.88 3.18 -1.66
N LEU A 99 -18.50 2.96 -2.93
CA LEU A 99 -19.45 2.63 -3.99
C LEU A 99 -20.10 1.27 -3.77
N ILE A 100 -19.31 0.26 -3.38
CA ILE A 100 -19.82 -1.09 -3.13
C ILE A 100 -20.76 -1.08 -1.92
N GLU A 101 -20.42 -0.38 -0.84
CA GLU A 101 -21.26 -0.20 0.35
C GLU A 101 -22.63 0.43 -0.02
N THR A 102 -22.60 1.47 -0.85
CA THR A 102 -23.81 2.14 -1.34
C THR A 102 -24.65 1.23 -2.23
N ALA A 103 -24.02 0.45 -3.12
CA ALA A 103 -24.72 -0.43 -4.05
C ALA A 103 -25.47 -1.55 -3.34
N ILE A 104 -24.87 -2.15 -2.31
CA ILE A 104 -25.49 -3.24 -1.53
C ILE A 104 -26.66 -2.75 -0.69
N SER A 105 -26.59 -1.53 -0.18
CA SER A 105 -27.65 -0.95 0.65
C SER A 105 -28.94 -0.62 -0.13
N ASN A 106 -28.88 -0.49 -1.47
CA ASN A 106 -29.94 0.13 -2.26
C ASN A 106 -30.65 -0.80 -3.28
N ILE A 107 -30.18 -2.04 -3.49
CA ILE A 107 -30.66 -2.90 -4.58
C ILE A 107 -30.82 -4.34 -4.06
N GLU A 108 -31.89 -5.03 -4.45
CA GLU A 108 -31.97 -6.51 -4.39
C GLU A 108 -30.96 -7.03 -5.42
N PRO A 109 -29.73 -7.39 -5.01
CA PRO A 109 -28.61 -7.35 -5.94
C PRO A 109 -28.73 -8.50 -6.95
N ASP A 110 -28.45 -8.21 -8.23
CA ASP A 110 -28.02 -9.25 -9.14
C ASP A 110 -26.72 -9.83 -8.58
N GLU A 111 -26.84 -10.98 -7.90
CA GLU A 111 -25.74 -11.61 -7.18
C GLU A 111 -24.53 -11.90 -8.07
N VAL A 112 -24.75 -12.09 -9.39
CA VAL A 112 -23.68 -12.35 -10.35
C VAL A 112 -22.90 -11.06 -10.64
N GLN A 113 -23.60 -9.94 -10.82
CA GLN A 113 -22.96 -8.65 -11.07
C GLN A 113 -22.20 -8.15 -9.83
N VAL A 114 -22.79 -8.29 -8.63
CA VAL A 114 -22.12 -7.96 -7.37
C VAL A 114 -20.88 -8.82 -7.19
N ARG A 115 -20.98 -10.15 -7.39
CA ARG A 115 -19.83 -11.04 -7.30
C ARG A 115 -18.68 -10.62 -8.21
N THR A 116 -18.96 -10.35 -9.48
CA THR A 116 -17.93 -9.91 -10.44
C THR A 116 -17.26 -8.60 -10.00
N THR A 117 -18.06 -7.68 -9.44
CA THR A 117 -17.55 -6.41 -8.92
C THR A 117 -16.64 -6.62 -7.71
N LEU A 118 -17.03 -7.50 -6.79
CA LEU A 118 -16.25 -7.86 -5.62
C LEU A 118 -14.95 -8.59 -5.99
N GLU A 119 -15.00 -9.52 -6.94
CA GLU A 119 -13.81 -10.23 -7.43
C GLU A 119 -12.79 -9.26 -8.03
N ASN A 120 -13.23 -8.35 -8.90
CA ASN A 120 -12.35 -7.31 -9.45
C ASN A 120 -11.80 -6.38 -8.36
N PHE A 121 -12.60 -6.04 -7.35
CA PHE A 121 -12.14 -5.25 -6.21
C PHE A 121 -11.05 -5.98 -5.43
N VAL A 122 -11.20 -7.27 -5.17
CA VAL A 122 -10.19 -8.09 -4.49
C VAL A 122 -8.89 -8.12 -5.31
N ASP A 123 -8.97 -8.36 -6.62
CA ASP A 123 -7.80 -8.37 -7.50
C ASP A 123 -7.05 -7.03 -7.46
N ASP A 124 -7.77 -5.91 -7.52
CA ASP A 124 -7.19 -4.56 -7.44
C ASP A 124 -6.54 -4.30 -6.06
N ALA A 125 -7.19 -4.72 -4.97
CA ALA A 125 -6.67 -4.58 -3.61
C ALA A 125 -5.37 -5.38 -3.41
N ILE A 126 -5.34 -6.65 -3.86
CA ILE A 126 -4.14 -7.49 -3.84
C ILE A 126 -3.03 -6.90 -4.71
N GLY A 127 -3.39 -6.39 -5.89
CA GLY A 127 -2.47 -5.68 -6.77
C GLY A 127 -1.80 -4.50 -6.06
N LEU A 128 -2.58 -3.68 -5.35
CA LEU A 128 -2.06 -2.56 -4.56
C LEU A 128 -1.14 -3.01 -3.42
N ILE A 129 -1.54 -4.02 -2.64
CA ILE A 129 -0.72 -4.59 -1.55
C ILE A 129 0.66 -5.03 -2.07
N ILE A 130 0.70 -5.73 -3.21
CA ILE A 130 1.94 -6.19 -3.83
C ILE A 130 2.82 -5.01 -4.23
N ARG A 131 2.24 -3.95 -4.79
CA ARG A 131 2.97 -2.73 -5.19
C ARG A 131 3.58 -2.03 -3.99
N ILE A 132 2.83 -1.85 -2.90
CA ILE A 132 3.33 -1.25 -1.65
C ILE A 132 4.52 -2.05 -1.11
N ARG A 133 4.39 -3.38 -1.01
CA ARG A 133 5.47 -4.27 -0.54
C ARG A 133 6.73 -4.17 -1.41
N LYS A 134 6.56 -4.13 -2.74
CA LYS A 134 7.68 -3.99 -3.68
C LYS A 134 8.37 -2.64 -3.54
N GLN A 135 7.59 -1.58 -3.35
CA GLN A 135 8.12 -0.24 -3.18
C GLN A 135 8.96 -0.15 -1.90
N GLU A 136 8.45 -0.60 -0.75
CA GLU A 136 9.23 -0.63 0.51
C GLU A 136 10.55 -1.40 0.37
N LEU A 137 10.52 -2.55 -0.32
CA LEU A 137 11.73 -3.32 -0.58
C LEU A 137 12.71 -2.54 -1.46
N ALA A 138 12.23 -1.84 -2.50
CA ALA A 138 13.05 -1.02 -3.37
C ALA A 138 13.70 0.13 -2.60
N VAL A 139 12.93 0.90 -1.83
CA VAL A 139 13.45 2.02 -1.03
C VAL A 139 14.53 1.55 -0.08
N ARG A 140 14.27 0.47 0.67
CA ARG A 140 15.25 -0.13 1.58
C ARG A 140 16.52 -0.59 0.87
N THR A 141 16.39 -1.23 -0.28
CA THR A 141 17.53 -1.74 -1.06
C THR A 141 18.43 -0.59 -1.52
N TRP A 142 17.84 0.45 -2.11
CA TRP A 142 18.61 1.57 -2.63
C TRP A 142 19.20 2.45 -1.52
N LEU A 143 18.52 2.58 -0.38
CA LEU A 143 19.08 3.26 0.79
C LEU A 143 20.33 2.53 1.32
N LEU A 144 20.24 1.20 1.46
CA LEU A 144 21.40 0.39 1.88
C LEU A 144 22.54 0.44 0.86
N GLU A 145 22.24 0.42 -0.44
CA GLU A 145 23.26 0.53 -1.48
C GLU A 145 23.97 1.90 -1.44
N ALA A 146 23.21 2.98 -1.31
CA ALA A 146 23.75 4.33 -1.21
C ALA A 146 24.72 4.47 -0.01
N LEU A 147 24.30 3.99 1.17
CA LEU A 147 25.12 4.00 2.39
C LEU A 147 26.36 3.10 2.32
N ASN A 148 26.30 1.98 1.59
CA ASN A 148 27.42 1.07 1.44
C ASN A 148 28.44 1.56 0.41
N ARG A 149 28.02 2.32 -0.60
CA ARG A 149 28.93 2.94 -1.59
C ARG A 149 29.81 4.01 -0.96
N ASP A 150 29.27 4.84 -0.07
CA ASP A 150 30.05 5.82 0.70
C ASP A 150 31.16 5.16 1.55
N ARG A 151 30.87 3.98 2.12
CA ARG A 151 31.84 3.19 2.90
C ARG A 151 32.86 2.42 2.06
N GLY A 152 32.67 2.33 0.74
CA GLY A 152 33.46 1.51 -0.18
C GLY A 152 34.74 2.15 -0.69
N THR A 153 34.98 3.44 -0.41
CA THR A 153 36.25 4.12 -0.68
C THR A 153 37.13 4.17 0.59
N VAL A 154 37.61 3.01 1.03
CA VAL A 154 38.78 2.92 1.91
C VAL A 154 39.75 1.93 1.29
N ASP A 155 40.76 2.49 0.61
CA ASP A 155 41.95 1.92 -0.05
C ASP A 155 41.78 0.81 -1.12
#